data_AF-A0A8S1HV37-F1
#
_entry.id   AF-A0A8S1HV37-F1
#
_cell.length_a   1.000
_cell.length_b   1.000
_cell.length_c   1.000
_cell.angle_alpha   90.00
_cell.angle_beta   90.00
_cell.angle_gamma   90.00
#
_symmetry.space_group_name_H-M   'P 1'
#
loop_
_entity.id
_entity.type
_entity.pdbx_description
1 polymer ?
#
loop_
_entity_poly.entity_id
_entity_poly.type
_entity_poly.pdbx_seq_one_letter_code
_entity_poly.pdbx_strand_id
1 'polypeptide(L)'
;MKFLCLLSAFAVFFVVESQESGWSEWTDKPGEACDDTCGACGGLKQIRTCQTANGCLGANEQIVACNLEVCTFPRPLCCSGYSPEVKDSKRICTEKP
;
A
#
# COMPACT_ATOMS: atom_id res chain seq x y z
N MET A 1 -7.78 -30.96 -32.05
CA MET A 1 -9.00 -30.47 -32.73
C MET A 1 -9.25 -29.05 -32.20
N LYS A 2 -8.57 -28.04 -32.75
CA LYS A 2 -9.02 -27.16 -33.84
C LYS A 2 -10.37 -26.48 -33.52
N PHE A 3 -10.32 -25.32 -32.85
CA PHE A 3 -11.34 -24.29 -32.96
C PHE A 3 -10.64 -22.98 -33.32
N LEU A 4 -10.82 -22.58 -34.57
CA LEU A 4 -10.56 -21.26 -35.11
C LEU A 4 -11.92 -20.61 -35.36
N CYS A 5 -11.92 -19.28 -35.46
CA CYS A 5 -13.05 -18.38 -35.76
C CYS A 5 -13.83 -17.94 -34.51
N LEU A 6 -14.15 -16.66 -34.28
CA LEU A 6 -14.05 -15.41 -35.05
C LEU A 6 -14.33 -14.24 -34.06
N LEU A 7 -13.69 -13.09 -34.30
CA LEU A 7 -14.21 -11.73 -34.05
C LEU A 7 -14.68 -11.34 -32.63
N SER A 8 -13.76 -10.81 -31.83
CA SER A 8 -13.88 -9.45 -31.27
C SER A 8 -12.52 -9.01 -30.74
N ALA A 9 -12.12 -7.77 -31.04
CA ALA A 9 -10.84 -7.19 -30.66
C ALA A 9 -10.79 -6.87 -29.16
N PHE A 10 -10.90 -7.89 -28.31
CA PHE A 10 -10.53 -7.76 -26.90
C PHE A 10 -9.06 -8.10 -26.81
N ALA A 11 -8.23 -7.06 -26.71
CA ALA A 11 -6.90 -7.19 -26.14
C ALA A 11 -7.08 -7.82 -24.75
N VAL A 12 -6.95 -9.15 -24.68
CA VAL A 12 -6.79 -9.84 -23.40
C VAL A 12 -5.39 -9.47 -22.94
N PHE A 13 -5.31 -8.29 -22.33
CA PHE A 13 -4.26 -7.95 -21.39
C PHE A 13 -4.40 -8.98 -20.28
N PHE A 14 -3.73 -10.12 -20.45
CA PHE A 14 -3.34 -10.94 -19.33
C PHE A 14 -2.40 -10.06 -18.52
N VAL A 15 -2.97 -9.33 -17.55
CA VAL A 15 -2.20 -8.72 -16.48
C VAL A 15 -1.57 -9.90 -15.76
N VAL A 16 -0.31 -10.18 -16.09
CA VAL A 16 0.58 -10.94 -15.21
C VAL A 16 0.86 -9.99 -14.06
N GLU A 17 -0.03 -10.02 -13.06
CA GLU A 17 0.25 -9.47 -11.73
C GLU A 17 1.46 -10.24 -11.22
N SER A 18 2.55 -9.53 -10.94
CA SER A 18 3.80 -10.14 -10.47
C SER A 18 3.52 -10.97 -9.22
N GLN A 19 3.72 -12.29 -9.28
CA GLN A 19 3.70 -13.12 -8.08
C GLN A 19 4.96 -12.82 -7.27
N GLU A 20 4.87 -11.84 -6.37
CA GLU A 20 5.82 -11.72 -5.27
C GLU A 20 5.60 -12.89 -4.29
N SER A 21 6.39 -13.94 -4.47
CA SER A 21 6.83 -14.85 -3.41
C SER A 21 5.76 -15.23 -2.36
N GLY A 22 4.74 -15.98 -2.76
CA GLY A 22 3.86 -16.73 -1.85
C GLY A 22 3.03 -15.95 -0.82
N TRP A 23 3.23 -14.65 -0.69
CA TRP A 23 2.48 -13.76 0.19
C TRP A 23 1.37 -13.07 -0.60
N SER A 24 0.23 -12.83 0.04
CA SER A 24 -0.74 -11.87 -0.49
C SER A 24 -0.18 -10.45 -0.43
N GLU A 25 -0.82 -9.54 -1.18
CA GLU A 25 -0.69 -8.11 -0.94
C GLU A 25 -0.96 -7.77 0.52
N TRP A 26 -0.30 -6.71 0.99
CA TRP A 26 -0.58 -6.13 2.28
C TRP A 26 -1.96 -5.47 2.27
N THR A 27 -2.76 -5.76 3.29
CA THR A 27 -4.08 -5.17 3.47
C THR A 27 -4.22 -4.59 4.86
N ASP A 28 -5.01 -3.54 4.98
CA ASP A 28 -5.29 -2.93 6.27
C ASP A 28 -6.02 -3.95 7.17
N LYS A 29 -5.53 -4.10 8.40
CA LYS A 29 -6.12 -5.05 9.34
C LYS A 29 -7.55 -4.60 9.68
N PRO A 30 -8.57 -5.48 9.53
CA PRO A 30 -9.94 -5.12 9.82
C PRO A 30 -10.13 -4.61 11.26
N GLY A 31 -10.80 -3.47 11.39
CA GLY A 31 -11.07 -2.83 12.68
C GLY A 31 -9.92 -1.96 13.23
N GLU A 32 -8.77 -1.93 12.56
CA GLU A 32 -7.72 -0.95 12.85
C GLU A 32 -7.98 0.33 12.03
N ALA A 33 -7.67 1.47 12.63
CA ALA A 33 -7.72 2.77 11.97
C ALA A 33 -6.39 3.49 12.22
N CYS A 34 -6.09 4.47 11.37
CA CYS A 34 -4.99 5.38 11.66
C CYS A 34 -5.26 6.10 12.98
N ASP A 35 -4.28 6.08 13.88
CA ASP A 35 -4.35 6.70 15.21
C ASP A 35 -4.06 8.20 15.20
N ASP A 36 -3.70 8.76 14.05
CA ASP A 36 -3.58 10.20 13.81
C ASP A 36 -4.30 10.60 12.53
N THR A 37 -4.46 11.91 12.27
CA THR A 37 -5.25 12.44 11.15
C THR A 37 -4.41 13.20 10.12
N CYS A 38 -3.14 13.48 10.39
CA CYS A 38 -2.25 14.18 9.48
C CYS A 38 -0.76 13.92 9.79
N GLY A 39 0.11 14.36 8.89
CA GLY A 39 1.54 14.53 9.11
C GLY A 39 2.37 13.25 9.07
N ALA A 40 1.81 12.13 8.59
CA ALA A 40 2.44 10.80 8.69
C ALA A 40 2.84 10.44 10.13
N CYS A 41 2.07 10.95 11.10
CA CYS A 41 2.33 10.74 12.52
C CYS A 41 1.68 9.46 13.06
N GLY A 42 0.65 8.97 12.37
CA GLY A 42 -0.09 7.81 12.79
C GLY A 42 0.44 6.51 12.17
N GLY A 43 0.18 5.39 12.85
CA GLY A 43 0.45 4.04 12.39
C GLY A 43 -0.82 3.30 11.99
N LEU A 44 -0.79 2.66 10.83
CA LEU A 44 -1.82 1.74 10.38
C LEU A 44 -1.24 0.33 10.34
N LYS A 45 -1.90 -0.61 11.03
CA LYS A 45 -1.50 -2.00 11.00
C LYS A 45 -1.99 -2.66 9.73
N GLN A 46 -1.06 -3.24 8.98
CA GLN A 46 -1.34 -4.04 7.79
C GLN A 46 -0.99 -5.49 8.05
N ILE A 47 -1.77 -6.39 7.44
CA ILE A 47 -1.60 -7.83 7.49
C ILE A 47 -1.45 -8.38 6.08
N ARG A 48 -0.80 -9.53 5.96
CA ARG A 48 -0.79 -10.33 4.73
C ARG A 48 -0.88 -11.81 5.06
N THR A 49 -1.40 -12.59 4.11
CA THR A 49 -1.62 -14.02 4.28
C THR A 49 -0.66 -14.82 3.42
N CYS A 50 -0.08 -15.88 3.97
CA CYS A 50 0.73 -16.80 3.20
C CYS A 50 -0.18 -17.72 2.37
N GLN A 51 0.05 -17.75 1.07
CA GLN A 51 -0.73 -18.52 0.10
C GLN A 51 -0.07 -19.84 -0.29
N THR A 52 1.07 -20.18 0.32
CA THR A 52 1.83 -21.40 0.01
C THR A 52 1.74 -22.43 1.15
N ALA A 53 1.68 -23.71 0.79
CA ALA A 53 1.60 -24.81 1.76
C ALA A 53 2.88 -25.00 2.58
N ASN A 54 4.03 -24.60 2.03
CA ASN A 54 5.34 -24.76 2.68
C ASN A 54 5.69 -23.62 3.64
N GLY A 55 4.76 -22.68 3.87
CA GLY A 55 4.98 -21.49 4.66
C GLY A 55 5.74 -20.39 3.91
N CYS A 56 5.68 -19.18 4.45
CA CYS A 56 6.30 -18.01 3.86
C CYS A 56 7.29 -17.38 4.84
N LEU A 57 8.42 -16.88 4.33
CA LEU A 57 9.44 -16.24 5.15
C LEU A 57 9.11 -14.75 5.37
N GLY A 58 9.39 -14.26 6.57
CA GLY A 58 9.14 -12.87 6.97
C GLY A 58 7.87 -12.68 7.80
N ALA A 59 7.63 -11.43 8.20
CA ALA A 59 6.48 -11.08 9.02
C ALA A 59 5.16 -11.10 8.21
N ASN A 60 4.07 -11.44 8.89
CA ASN A 60 2.70 -11.37 8.37
C ASN A 60 1.96 -10.10 8.82
N GLU A 61 2.57 -9.30 9.69
CA GLU A 61 2.06 -8.01 10.17
C GLU A 61 3.14 -6.94 10.02
N GLN A 62 2.71 -5.71 9.70
CA GLN A 62 3.56 -4.53 9.70
C GLN A 62 2.76 -3.30 10.17
N ILE A 63 3.48 -2.25 10.57
CA ILE A 63 2.90 -0.93 10.85
C ILE A 63 3.48 0.04 9.84
N VAL A 64 2.62 0.73 9.10
CA VAL A 64 2.98 1.74 8.11
C VAL A 64 2.45 3.09 8.51
N ALA A 65 3.13 4.17 8.11
CA ALA A 65 2.63 5.51 8.35
C ALA A 65 1.34 5.76 7.56
N CYS A 66 0.38 6.45 8.19
CA CYS A 66 -0.91 6.76 7.59
C CYS A 66 -1.23 8.25 7.73
N ASN A 67 -2.24 8.71 6.98
CA ASN A 67 -2.64 10.11 6.89
C ASN A 67 -1.46 11.05 6.58
N LEU A 68 -0.90 10.82 5.38
CA LEU A 68 0.31 11.50 4.91
C LEU A 68 0.08 12.98 4.58
N GLU A 69 -1.15 13.48 4.52
CA GLU A 69 -1.38 14.91 4.26
C GLU A 69 -0.77 15.76 5.38
N VAL A 70 -0.08 16.85 5.03
CA VAL A 70 0.59 17.69 6.04
C VAL A 70 -0.39 18.23 7.07
N CYS A 71 0.03 18.26 8.33
CA CYS A 71 -0.72 18.95 9.38
C CYS A 71 -0.70 20.47 9.17
N THR A 72 -1.65 21.14 9.83
CA THR A 72 -1.68 22.60 9.95
C THR A 72 -1.18 23.04 11.32
N PHE A 73 -0.82 24.33 11.43
CA PHE A 73 -0.47 24.96 12.70
C PHE A 73 -1.60 24.73 13.73
N PRO A 74 -1.31 24.38 15.00
CA PRO A 74 -0.02 24.49 15.70
C PRO A 74 0.90 23.26 15.62
N ARG A 75 0.49 22.22 14.90
CA ARG A 75 1.28 20.99 14.78
C ARG A 75 2.41 21.17 13.75
N PRO A 76 3.53 20.45 13.90
CA PRO A 76 4.52 20.36 12.83
C PRO A 76 3.87 19.75 11.58
N LEU A 77 4.29 20.20 10.39
CA LEU A 77 3.72 19.76 9.12
C LEU A 77 3.80 18.24 8.94
N CYS A 78 4.95 17.65 9.30
CA CYS A 78 5.21 16.22 9.24
C CYS A 78 5.88 15.75 10.53
N CYS A 79 5.67 14.49 10.91
CA CYS A 79 6.35 13.85 12.02
C CYS A 79 7.82 13.54 11.73
N SER A 80 8.56 13.20 12.79
CA SER A 80 9.98 12.81 12.71
C SER A 80 10.17 11.66 11.72
N GLY A 81 11.22 11.75 10.90
CA GLY A 81 11.46 10.80 9.81
C GLY A 81 10.79 11.19 8.48
N TYR A 82 9.86 12.15 8.48
CA TYR A 82 9.15 12.59 7.27
C TYR A 82 9.40 14.06 6.94
N SER A 83 9.37 14.39 5.66
CA SER A 83 9.48 15.75 5.13
C SER A 83 8.29 16.08 4.23
N PRO A 84 7.85 17.35 4.17
CA PRO A 84 6.76 17.75 3.29
C PRO A 84 7.25 17.82 1.83
N GLU A 85 6.52 17.17 0.94
CA GLU A 85 6.68 17.19 -0.50
C GLU A 85 5.35 17.51 -1.19
N VAL A 86 5.41 18.03 -2.43
CA VAL A 86 4.21 18.25 -3.24
C VAL A 86 4.05 17.10 -4.22
N LYS A 87 2.97 16.33 -4.07
CA LYS A 87 2.57 15.26 -4.99
C LYS A 87 1.13 15.49 -5.42
N ASP A 88 0.87 15.47 -6.72
CA ASP A 88 -0.47 15.67 -7.30
C ASP A 88 -1.19 16.93 -6.78
N SER A 89 -0.46 18.05 -6.70
CA SER A 89 -0.94 19.35 -6.17
C SER A 89 -1.35 19.34 -4.68
N LYS A 90 -1.05 18.27 -3.93
CA LYS A 90 -1.24 18.18 -2.48
C LYS A 90 0.11 18.19 -1.76
N ARG A 91 0.15 18.73 -0.55
CA ARG A 91 1.32 18.64 0.33
C ARG A 91 1.19 17.39 1.18
N ILE A 92 2.09 16.44 0.96
CA ILE A 92 2.13 15.17 1.68
C ILE A 92 3.49 14.99 2.37
N CYS A 93 3.52 14.14 3.38
CA CYS A 93 4.69 13.76 4.12
C CYS A 93 5.27 12.48 3.52
N THR A 94 6.53 12.53 3.12
CA THR A 94 7.30 11.43 2.54
C THR A 94 8.49 11.13 3.44
N GLU A 95 8.98 9.89 3.38
CA GLU A 95 10.17 9.50 4.15
C GLU A 95 11.36 10.34 3.71
N LYS A 96 12.17 10.78 4.67
CA LYS A 96 13.39 11.50 4.38
C LYS A 96 14.40 10.58 3.67
N PRO A 97 15.17 11.11 2.71
CA PRO A 97 16.25 10.37 2.06
C PRO A 97 17.39 10.01 3.03
#